data_AF-A0A0J9EMY3-F1
#
_entry.id   AF-A0A0J9EMY3-F1
#
_cell.length_a   1.000
_cell.length_b   1.000
_cell.length_c   1.000
_cell.angle_alpha   90.00
_cell.angle_beta   90.00
_cell.angle_gamma   90.00
#
_symmetry.space_group_name_H-M   'P 1'
#
loop_
_entity.id
_entity.type
_entity.pdbx_description
1 polymer ?
#
loop_
_entity_poly.entity_id
_entity_poly.type
_entity_poly.pdbx_seq_one_letter_code
_entity_poly.pdbx_strand_id
1 'polypeptide(L)'
;MLGGYFRPADGLKAALAALWVGGPGVPYETFLNAVNADTCVADTRAAESLKRDGSLGDAVEKGFAVAAYLKLVKGTPPFDASCMSNQLKVLGAILDQRWDAPGQCPDKKAPELVKYRSVLFSAGIEVLNTDPVPGSRPAEVVYWPKFKGYPEFCWNEARAQRSNDDLRPRCEPRRLNVFNVTYEDCPDQDPWVICHCSDAQQSLDDVIRRVGQLPPGLRSHMIHLIAFEHSSVGGAAVLPWNMVMIFGEAQDSVYMHEASHCIDRGFYASETFRTAKAKDSCWPTHYSKSADIELFAEIGVLYLYDKSGKTLIQRGHDPACLANGLKAIDAYVGLDYQRGGSKCFKRKPNSKVVYPPGFQIQSPEPYISNAVIENFSNPGDVSSLSSLSSPASPWGDYPREIHGQ
;
A
#
# COMPACT_ATOMS: atom_id res chain seq x y z
N MET A 1 19.67 8.84 -9.10
CA MET A 1 19.13 8.30 -10.36
C MET A 1 17.69 8.77 -10.51
N LEU A 2 17.22 9.03 -11.71
CA LEU A 2 15.81 9.34 -12.00
C LEU A 2 15.22 8.10 -12.70
N GLY A 3 14.06 7.62 -12.25
CA GLY A 3 13.37 6.47 -12.84
C GLY A 3 11.99 6.92 -13.30
N GLY A 4 11.79 7.08 -14.61
CA GLY A 4 10.49 7.38 -15.20
C GLY A 4 9.69 6.10 -15.47
N TYR A 5 8.36 6.20 -15.44
CA TYR A 5 7.46 5.14 -15.90
C TYR A 5 7.30 5.22 -17.43
N PHE A 6 7.83 4.23 -18.14
CA PHE A 6 7.60 4.02 -19.58
C PHE A 6 6.30 3.22 -19.77
N ARG A 7 5.40 3.63 -20.67
CA ARG A 7 4.17 2.85 -20.92
C ARG A 7 4.47 1.56 -21.71
N PRO A 8 3.71 0.47 -21.48
CA PRO A 8 4.14 -0.89 -21.85
C PRO A 8 4.19 -1.19 -23.36
N ALA A 9 3.36 -0.58 -24.20
CA ALA A 9 3.25 -0.99 -25.62
C ALA A 9 4.50 -0.66 -26.46
N ASP A 10 5.22 0.41 -26.14
CA ASP A 10 6.40 0.85 -26.91
C ASP A 10 7.71 0.33 -26.31
N GLY A 11 7.76 0.16 -24.99
CA GLY A 11 8.90 -0.45 -24.30
C GLY A 11 8.98 -1.96 -24.52
N LEU A 12 7.84 -2.65 -24.56
CA LEU A 12 7.76 -4.09 -24.85
C LEU A 12 8.14 -4.41 -26.30
N LYS A 13 7.84 -3.52 -27.26
CA LYS A 13 8.28 -3.65 -28.67
C LYS A 13 9.79 -3.46 -28.83
N ALA A 14 10.39 -2.50 -28.13
CA ALA A 14 11.84 -2.29 -28.11
C ALA A 14 12.58 -3.42 -27.37
N ALA A 15 12.02 -3.89 -26.25
CA ALA A 15 12.51 -5.04 -25.49
C ALA A 15 12.41 -6.34 -26.30
N LEU A 16 11.28 -6.65 -26.96
CA LEU A 16 11.13 -7.83 -27.83
C LEU A 16 12.14 -7.85 -28.99
N ALA A 17 12.55 -6.69 -29.49
CA ALA A 17 13.55 -6.59 -30.54
C ALA A 17 15.00 -6.64 -29.99
N ALA A 18 15.23 -6.33 -28.70
CA ALA A 18 16.52 -6.40 -28.01
C ALA A 18 16.76 -7.74 -27.26
N LEU A 19 15.71 -8.54 -27.04
CA LEU A 19 15.70 -9.80 -26.26
C LEU A 19 16.38 -11.00 -26.94
N TRP A 20 17.15 -10.81 -28.01
CA TRP A 20 17.98 -11.88 -28.56
C TRP A 20 19.45 -11.45 -28.54
N VAL A 21 20.07 -11.58 -27.36
CA VAL A 21 21.53 -11.62 -27.23
C VAL A 21 22.00 -12.89 -27.94
N GLY A 22 22.78 -12.74 -29.02
CA GLY A 22 23.12 -13.84 -29.94
C GLY A 22 22.18 -13.98 -31.15
N GLY A 23 21.13 -13.15 -31.25
CA GLY A 23 20.36 -12.91 -32.47
C GLY A 23 20.70 -11.54 -33.10
N PRO A 24 20.03 -11.12 -34.19
CA PRO A 24 20.40 -9.92 -34.97
C PRO A 24 20.16 -8.55 -34.26
N GLY A 25 20.12 -8.51 -32.92
CA GLY A 25 19.74 -7.35 -32.11
C GLY A 25 20.91 -6.63 -31.42
N VAL A 26 21.58 -7.27 -30.45
CA VAL A 26 22.69 -6.67 -29.68
C VAL A 26 23.89 -7.62 -29.68
N PRO A 27 25.05 -7.24 -30.25
CA PRO A 27 26.23 -8.11 -30.26
C PRO A 27 26.81 -8.27 -28.85
N TYR A 28 26.89 -9.51 -28.36
CA TYR A 28 27.32 -9.84 -26.99
C TYR A 28 28.69 -9.26 -26.64
N GLU A 29 29.72 -9.60 -27.43
CA GLU A 29 31.10 -9.13 -27.20
C GLU A 29 31.23 -7.61 -27.26
N THR A 30 30.56 -6.98 -28.22
CA THR A 30 30.58 -5.53 -28.37
C THR A 30 29.96 -4.84 -27.16
N PHE A 31 28.85 -5.36 -26.66
CA PHE A 31 28.17 -4.76 -25.51
C PHE A 31 28.91 -5.07 -24.19
N LEU A 32 29.45 -6.27 -24.02
CA LEU A 32 30.29 -6.62 -22.87
C LEU A 32 31.51 -5.69 -22.76
N ASN A 33 32.21 -5.46 -23.88
CA ASN A 33 33.34 -4.53 -23.92
C ASN A 33 32.93 -3.10 -23.58
N ALA A 34 31.75 -2.67 -24.04
CA ALA A 34 31.21 -1.36 -23.71
C ALA A 34 30.90 -1.23 -22.20
N VAL A 35 30.29 -2.24 -21.58
CA VAL A 35 30.05 -2.29 -20.13
C VAL A 35 31.37 -2.24 -19.35
N ASN A 36 32.39 -2.99 -19.78
CA ASN A 36 33.70 -3.01 -19.11
C ASN A 36 34.50 -1.70 -19.27
N ALA A 37 34.25 -0.94 -20.35
CA ALA A 37 34.89 0.34 -20.61
C ALA A 37 34.21 1.52 -19.87
N ASP A 38 33.02 1.30 -19.35
CA ASP A 38 32.22 2.29 -18.65
C ASP A 38 32.37 2.14 -17.12
N THR A 39 32.11 3.23 -16.39
CA THR A 39 32.22 3.25 -14.92
C THR A 39 30.88 3.00 -14.23
N CYS A 40 29.79 2.93 -15.00
CA CYS A 40 28.45 2.67 -14.48
C CYS A 40 27.58 1.92 -15.49
N VAL A 41 26.42 1.46 -15.02
CA VAL A 41 25.28 1.05 -15.85
C VAL A 41 24.05 1.89 -15.50
N ALA A 42 22.97 1.71 -16.26
CA ALA A 42 21.80 2.58 -16.20
C ALA A 42 21.12 2.69 -14.83
N ASP A 43 21.03 1.59 -14.06
CA ASP A 43 20.45 1.62 -12.72
C ASP A 43 21.07 0.58 -11.75
N THR A 44 20.64 0.63 -10.49
CA THR A 44 21.09 -0.29 -9.43
C THR A 44 20.78 -1.74 -9.74
N ARG A 45 19.63 -2.05 -10.33
CA ARG A 45 19.23 -3.43 -10.66
C ARG A 45 20.16 -4.02 -11.71
N ALA A 46 20.48 -3.25 -12.75
CA ALA A 46 21.46 -3.66 -13.75
C ALA A 46 22.84 -3.88 -13.12
N ALA A 47 23.27 -3.01 -12.20
CA ALA A 47 24.54 -3.17 -11.50
C ALA A 47 24.56 -4.41 -10.60
N GLU A 48 23.45 -4.71 -9.93
CA GLU A 48 23.29 -5.90 -9.06
C GLU A 48 23.30 -7.19 -9.88
N SER A 49 22.59 -7.24 -11.01
CA SER A 49 22.61 -8.41 -11.90
C SER A 49 24.02 -8.68 -12.42
N LEU A 50 24.73 -7.66 -12.91
CA LEU A 50 26.13 -7.81 -13.33
C LEU A 50 27.02 -8.37 -12.21
N LYS A 51 26.87 -7.87 -10.97
CA LYS A 51 27.64 -8.36 -9.83
C LYS A 51 27.29 -9.79 -9.44
N ARG A 52 26.01 -10.16 -9.55
CA ARG A 52 25.50 -11.47 -9.12
C ARG A 52 25.95 -12.59 -10.05
N ASP A 53 25.81 -12.38 -11.36
CA ASP A 53 25.95 -13.46 -12.35
C ASP A 53 26.59 -13.01 -13.68
N GLY A 54 26.96 -11.73 -13.80
CA GLY A 54 27.53 -11.18 -15.03
C GLY A 54 26.52 -11.04 -16.17
N SER A 55 25.21 -11.21 -15.93
CA SER A 55 24.22 -11.08 -17.02
C SER A 55 24.11 -9.65 -17.51
N LEU A 56 24.12 -9.50 -18.84
CA LEU A 56 23.97 -8.22 -19.52
C LEU A 56 22.50 -7.83 -19.75
N GLY A 57 21.53 -8.69 -19.42
CA GLY A 57 20.13 -8.51 -19.78
C GLY A 57 19.53 -7.20 -19.25
N ASP A 58 19.64 -6.98 -17.94
CA ASP A 58 19.17 -5.72 -17.31
C ASP A 58 19.98 -4.51 -17.83
N ALA A 59 21.29 -4.66 -18.09
CA ALA A 59 22.11 -3.58 -18.63
C ALA A 59 21.67 -3.16 -20.05
N VAL A 60 21.32 -4.11 -20.91
CA VAL A 60 20.76 -3.85 -22.25
C VAL A 60 19.40 -3.17 -22.14
N GLU A 61 18.48 -3.75 -21.36
CA GLU A 61 17.10 -3.23 -21.23
C GLU A 61 17.10 -1.79 -20.71
N LYS A 62 17.78 -1.56 -19.59
CA LYS A 62 17.82 -0.25 -18.94
C LYS A 62 18.66 0.75 -19.73
N GLY A 63 19.72 0.30 -20.40
CA GLY A 63 20.52 1.16 -21.28
C GLY A 63 19.74 1.65 -22.49
N PHE A 64 18.86 0.82 -23.09
CA PHE A 64 17.99 1.26 -24.17
C PHE A 64 16.96 2.30 -23.70
N ALA A 65 16.45 2.16 -22.47
CA ALA A 65 15.57 3.18 -21.89
C ALA A 65 16.27 4.53 -21.75
N VAL A 66 17.54 4.54 -21.29
CA VAL A 66 18.36 5.76 -21.22
C VAL A 66 18.62 6.33 -22.62
N ALA A 67 19.03 5.50 -23.59
CA ALA A 67 19.29 5.92 -24.96
C ALA A 67 18.04 6.53 -25.62
N ALA A 68 16.87 5.90 -25.45
CA ALA A 68 15.60 6.41 -25.96
C ALA A 68 15.19 7.73 -25.31
N TYR A 69 15.41 7.86 -24.00
CA TYR A 69 15.15 9.10 -23.29
C TYR A 69 16.01 10.26 -23.81
N LEU A 70 17.32 10.03 -23.94
CA LEU A 70 18.26 11.04 -24.44
C LEU A 70 17.96 11.47 -25.88
N LYS A 71 17.38 10.56 -26.68
CA LYS A 71 16.92 10.88 -28.04
C LYS A 71 15.63 11.71 -28.07
N LEU A 72 14.75 11.54 -27.08
CA LEU A 72 13.46 12.22 -27.02
C LEU A 72 13.54 13.61 -26.38
N VAL A 73 14.43 13.81 -25.41
CA VAL A 73 14.54 15.07 -24.68
C VAL A 73 15.48 16.03 -25.39
N LYS A 74 14.94 17.17 -25.80
CA LYS A 74 15.73 18.29 -26.35
C LYS A 74 16.29 19.12 -25.20
N GLY A 75 17.61 19.28 -25.13
CA GLY A 75 18.29 20.09 -24.11
C GLY A 75 19.12 19.24 -23.13
N THR A 76 19.34 19.77 -21.92
CA THR A 76 20.12 19.07 -20.89
C THR A 76 19.23 18.08 -20.14
N PRO A 77 19.48 16.76 -20.24
CA PRO A 77 18.73 15.77 -19.48
C PRO A 77 18.92 15.99 -17.97
N PRO A 78 17.93 15.67 -17.14
CA PRO A 78 18.02 15.89 -15.69
C PRO A 78 18.87 14.82 -14.97
N PHE A 79 19.65 14.03 -15.71
CA PHE A 79 20.60 13.05 -15.20
C PHE A 79 21.87 13.08 -16.05
N ASP A 80 22.99 12.66 -15.44
CA ASP A 80 24.25 12.43 -16.14
C ASP A 80 24.38 10.94 -16.47
N ALA A 81 24.56 10.63 -17.77
CA ALA A 81 24.80 9.29 -18.27
C ALA A 81 26.19 9.14 -18.91
N SER A 82 27.09 10.10 -18.70
CA SER A 82 28.46 10.08 -19.22
C SER A 82 29.25 8.85 -18.77
N CYS A 83 28.96 8.34 -17.58
CA CYS A 83 29.60 7.15 -17.02
C CYS A 83 29.27 5.85 -17.79
N MET A 84 28.23 5.85 -18.64
CA MET A 84 27.84 4.73 -19.51
C MET A 84 27.93 5.07 -21.01
N SER A 85 28.86 5.96 -21.37
CA SER A 85 28.96 6.50 -22.73
C SER A 85 29.23 5.44 -23.80
N ASN A 86 29.96 4.38 -23.49
CA ASN A 86 30.26 3.32 -24.46
C ASN A 86 29.05 2.43 -24.69
N GLN A 87 28.30 2.09 -23.63
CA GLN A 87 27.01 1.41 -23.73
C GLN A 87 26.03 2.22 -24.58
N LEU A 88 25.94 3.53 -24.34
CA LEU A 88 25.04 4.41 -25.11
C LEU A 88 25.41 4.52 -26.58
N LYS A 89 26.69 4.43 -26.95
CA LYS A 89 27.10 4.38 -28.37
C LYS A 89 26.57 3.12 -29.06
N VAL A 90 26.67 1.96 -28.40
CA VAL A 90 26.19 0.68 -28.95
C VAL A 90 24.67 0.70 -29.07
N LEU A 91 23.97 1.03 -27.98
CA LEU A 91 22.51 0.99 -27.92
C LEU A 91 21.88 2.11 -28.74
N GLY A 92 22.49 3.29 -28.78
CA GLY A 92 22.06 4.41 -29.62
C GLY A 92 22.07 4.06 -31.10
N ALA A 93 23.14 3.43 -31.60
CA ALA A 93 23.21 3.00 -33.00
C ALA A 93 22.12 1.99 -33.37
N ILE A 94 21.83 1.03 -32.47
CA ILE A 94 20.76 0.04 -32.67
C ILE A 94 19.38 0.71 -32.60
N LEU A 95 19.20 1.64 -31.66
CA LEU A 95 17.99 2.41 -31.52
C LEU A 95 17.74 3.27 -32.77
N ASP A 96 18.75 3.94 -33.32
CA ASP A 96 18.62 4.79 -34.51
C ASP A 96 18.12 4.02 -35.73
N GLN A 97 18.62 2.79 -35.94
CA GLN A 97 18.20 1.93 -37.04
C GLN A 97 16.71 1.55 -36.98
N ARG A 98 16.12 1.49 -35.78
CA ARG A 98 14.77 0.96 -35.55
C ARG A 98 13.75 2.04 -35.24
N TRP A 99 14.16 3.05 -34.49
CA TRP A 99 13.31 4.14 -34.01
C TRP A 99 12.86 5.07 -35.13
N ASP A 100 13.69 5.28 -36.16
CA ASP A 100 13.42 6.19 -37.27
C ASP A 100 12.93 5.49 -38.55
N ALA A 101 12.66 4.19 -38.49
CA ALA A 101 12.07 3.44 -39.58
C ALA A 101 10.62 3.90 -39.87
N PRO A 102 10.23 4.12 -41.14
CA PRO A 102 8.87 4.54 -41.50
C PRO A 102 7.79 3.60 -40.95
N GLY A 103 6.80 4.15 -40.25
CA GLY A 103 5.61 3.41 -39.76
C GLY A 103 5.77 2.66 -38.43
N GLN A 104 6.89 2.78 -37.70
CA GLN A 104 7.17 1.88 -36.57
C GLN A 104 6.96 2.41 -35.13
N CYS A 105 6.85 3.72 -34.87
CA CYS A 105 6.51 4.25 -33.54
C CYS A 105 5.75 5.60 -33.65
N PRO A 106 4.40 5.60 -33.65
CA PRO A 106 3.62 6.83 -33.83
C PRO A 106 3.64 7.79 -32.61
N ASP A 107 3.93 7.30 -31.40
CA ASP A 107 3.80 8.06 -30.16
C ASP A 107 5.13 8.28 -29.41
N LYS A 108 6.09 8.94 -30.08
CA LYS A 108 7.41 9.30 -29.55
C LYS A 108 7.33 10.45 -28.52
N LYS A 109 6.81 10.19 -27.31
CA LYS A 109 6.79 11.16 -26.20
C LYS A 109 7.79 10.76 -25.13
N ALA A 110 8.63 11.70 -24.70
CA ALA A 110 9.51 11.49 -23.55
C ALA A 110 8.64 11.17 -22.31
N PRO A 111 8.94 10.10 -21.55
CA PRO A 111 8.29 9.89 -20.27
C PRO A 111 8.69 11.00 -19.30
N GLU A 112 7.81 11.31 -18.35
CA GLU A 112 8.20 12.16 -17.23
C GLU A 112 9.17 11.38 -16.33
N LEU A 113 10.32 11.98 -16.03
CA LEU A 113 11.27 11.37 -15.11
C LEU A 113 10.91 11.72 -13.68
N VAL A 114 10.57 10.69 -12.92
CA VAL A 114 10.36 10.82 -11.49
C VAL A 114 11.69 10.57 -10.78
N LYS A 115 11.99 11.36 -9.74
CA LYS A 115 13.16 11.11 -8.89
C LYS A 115 13.07 9.70 -8.31
N TYR A 116 14.07 8.86 -8.58
CA TYR A 116 14.12 7.53 -7.97
C TYR A 116 14.23 7.73 -6.47
N ARG A 117 13.31 7.11 -5.76
CA ARG A 117 13.25 7.07 -4.31
C ARG A 117 13.41 5.62 -3.89
N SER A 118 14.36 5.37 -3.01
CA SER A 118 14.53 4.05 -2.40
C SER A 118 13.28 3.68 -1.59
N VAL A 119 13.22 2.44 -1.14
CA VAL A 119 12.23 1.98 -0.17
C VAL A 119 12.97 1.70 1.13
N LEU A 120 12.47 2.22 2.25
CA LEU A 120 13.08 2.02 3.56
C LEU A 120 12.92 0.58 4.05
N PHE A 121 11.73 0.01 3.89
CA PHE A 121 11.38 -1.34 4.29
C PHE A 121 11.06 -2.21 3.07
N SER A 122 12.10 -2.67 2.37
CA SER A 122 11.94 -3.49 1.15
C SER A 122 11.28 -4.85 1.42
N ALA A 123 11.42 -5.37 2.64
CA ALA A 123 10.76 -6.60 3.09
C ALA A 123 9.34 -6.37 3.66
N GLY A 124 8.82 -5.14 3.56
CA GLY A 124 7.53 -4.75 4.13
C GLY A 124 7.62 -4.09 5.49
N ILE A 125 6.56 -3.36 5.86
CA ILE A 125 6.49 -2.63 7.13
C ILE A 125 6.39 -3.57 8.33
N GLU A 126 6.04 -4.83 8.07
CA GLU A 126 5.83 -5.89 9.06
C GLU A 126 7.11 -6.23 9.84
N VAL A 127 8.28 -5.87 9.30
CA VAL A 127 9.56 -5.96 10.01
C VAL A 127 9.55 -5.20 11.34
N LEU A 128 8.69 -4.20 11.51
CA LEU A 128 8.52 -3.49 12.77
C LEU A 128 7.78 -4.32 13.83
N ASN A 129 6.96 -5.30 13.42
CA ASN A 129 6.13 -6.10 14.32
C ASN A 129 6.94 -7.04 15.23
N THR A 130 8.23 -7.25 14.96
CA THR A 130 9.11 -8.06 15.83
C THR A 130 9.37 -7.39 17.19
N ASP A 131 9.16 -6.07 17.27
CA ASP A 131 9.30 -5.27 18.49
C ASP A 131 8.04 -4.41 18.69
N PRO A 132 6.93 -5.06 19.07
CA PRO A 132 5.59 -4.47 19.04
C PRO A 132 5.48 -3.28 19.99
N VAL A 133 4.60 -2.34 19.64
CA VAL A 133 4.36 -1.17 20.50
C VAL A 133 3.62 -1.58 21.78
N PRO A 134 3.83 -0.87 22.91
CA PRO A 134 3.04 -1.09 24.12
C PRO A 134 1.54 -0.93 23.85
N GLY A 135 0.71 -1.63 24.62
CA GLY A 135 -0.75 -1.64 24.50
C GLY A 135 -1.46 -1.39 25.82
N SER A 136 -2.70 -0.89 25.75
CA SER A 136 -3.64 -0.87 26.88
C SER A 136 -4.34 -2.21 26.98
N ARG A 137 -4.60 -2.67 28.21
CA ARG A 137 -5.34 -3.91 28.45
C ARG A 137 -6.85 -3.64 28.42
N PRO A 138 -7.67 -4.65 28.08
CA PRO A 138 -9.10 -4.53 28.28
C PRO A 138 -9.40 -4.50 29.79
N ALA A 139 -10.11 -3.47 30.24
CA ALA A 139 -10.70 -3.41 31.57
C ALA A 139 -11.96 -4.28 31.66
N GLU A 140 -12.73 -4.34 30.58
CA GLU A 140 -13.97 -5.12 30.50
C GLU A 140 -14.19 -5.64 29.08
N VAL A 141 -14.62 -6.91 28.96
CA VAL A 141 -15.04 -7.54 27.70
C VAL A 141 -16.40 -8.16 27.92
N VAL A 142 -17.45 -7.56 27.33
CA VAL A 142 -18.83 -7.99 27.49
C VAL A 142 -19.36 -8.56 26.17
N TYR A 143 -19.75 -9.82 26.17
CA TYR A 143 -20.44 -10.41 25.02
C TYR A 143 -21.77 -9.69 24.76
N TRP A 144 -22.00 -9.28 23.51
CA TRP A 144 -23.26 -8.72 23.04
C TRP A 144 -24.16 -9.86 22.54
N PRO A 145 -25.23 -10.22 23.26
CA PRO A 145 -26.07 -11.34 22.86
C PRO A 145 -26.81 -11.08 21.54
N LYS A 146 -26.84 -12.08 20.65
CA LYS A 146 -27.47 -11.99 19.32
C LYS A 146 -28.95 -11.55 19.34
N PHE A 147 -29.69 -11.88 20.40
CA PHE A 147 -31.09 -11.44 20.54
C PHE A 147 -31.24 -9.92 20.76
N LYS A 148 -30.14 -9.22 21.13
CA LYS A 148 -30.08 -7.75 21.18
C LYS A 148 -29.75 -7.13 19.81
N GLY A 149 -29.81 -7.91 18.73
CA GLY A 149 -29.50 -7.47 17.38
C GLY A 149 -27.99 -7.42 17.09
N TYR A 150 -27.65 -6.96 15.89
CA TYR A 150 -26.29 -6.83 15.40
C TYR A 150 -26.00 -5.38 15.02
N PRO A 151 -24.77 -4.87 15.19
CA PRO A 151 -24.35 -3.65 14.51
C PRO A 151 -24.51 -3.84 13.00
N GLU A 152 -25.23 -2.93 12.34
CA GLU A 152 -25.54 -2.95 10.90
C GLU A 152 -24.30 -3.19 10.04
N PHE A 153 -23.19 -2.53 10.39
CA PHE A 153 -21.91 -2.71 9.70
C PHE A 153 -21.43 -4.16 9.76
N CYS A 154 -21.31 -4.72 10.97
CA CYS A 154 -20.86 -6.10 11.15
C CYS A 154 -21.79 -7.09 10.47
N TRP A 155 -23.10 -6.86 10.53
CA TRP A 155 -24.09 -7.69 9.86
C TRP A 155 -23.96 -7.65 8.33
N ASN A 156 -23.74 -6.47 7.76
CA ASN A 156 -23.63 -6.31 6.31
C ASN A 156 -22.30 -6.87 5.79
N GLU A 157 -21.17 -6.50 6.39
CA GLU A 157 -19.86 -6.98 5.96
C GLU A 157 -19.68 -8.49 6.16
N ALA A 158 -20.30 -9.09 7.18
CA ALA A 158 -20.31 -10.55 7.33
C ALA A 158 -20.96 -11.26 6.13
N ARG A 159 -22.05 -10.69 5.60
CA ARG A 159 -22.80 -11.24 4.46
C ARG A 159 -22.22 -10.86 3.10
N ALA A 160 -21.22 -9.98 3.07
CA ALA A 160 -20.54 -9.64 1.84
C ALA A 160 -19.87 -10.88 1.25
N GLN A 161 -19.87 -10.98 -0.09
CA GLN A 161 -19.11 -12.02 -0.78
C GLN A 161 -17.61 -11.83 -0.51
N ARG A 162 -16.88 -12.95 -0.47
CA ARG A 162 -15.43 -12.93 -0.25
C ARG A 162 -14.70 -12.33 -1.44
N SER A 163 -15.12 -12.69 -2.66
CA SER A 163 -14.64 -12.10 -3.91
C SER A 163 -15.65 -12.35 -5.03
N ASN A 164 -15.37 -11.84 -6.25
CA ASN A 164 -16.17 -12.15 -7.43
C ASN A 164 -16.14 -13.65 -7.79
N ASP A 165 -15.07 -14.36 -7.42
CA ASP A 165 -14.88 -15.78 -7.69
C ASP A 165 -15.29 -16.69 -6.52
N ASP A 166 -15.40 -16.13 -5.30
CA ASP A 166 -15.85 -16.82 -4.10
C ASP A 166 -17.10 -16.16 -3.53
N LEU A 167 -18.25 -16.68 -3.97
CA LEU A 167 -19.58 -16.18 -3.61
C LEU A 167 -19.99 -16.49 -2.17
N ARG A 168 -19.17 -17.23 -1.40
CA ARG A 168 -19.47 -17.49 0.02
C ARG A 168 -19.43 -16.18 0.81
N PRO A 169 -20.23 -16.05 1.87
CA PRO A 169 -20.12 -14.90 2.75
C PRO A 169 -18.75 -14.87 3.45
N ARG A 170 -18.25 -13.68 3.77
CA ARG A 170 -17.05 -13.50 4.60
C ARG A 170 -17.21 -14.17 5.95
N CYS A 171 -18.41 -14.09 6.53
CA CYS A 171 -18.78 -14.73 7.78
C CYS A 171 -20.24 -15.16 7.79
N GLU A 172 -20.48 -16.44 8.07
CA GLU A 172 -21.84 -16.92 8.31
C GLU A 172 -22.48 -16.18 9.50
N PRO A 173 -23.72 -15.66 9.39
CA PRO A 173 -24.39 -14.93 10.47
C PRO A 173 -24.37 -15.63 11.84
N ARG A 174 -24.44 -16.96 11.85
CA ARG A 174 -24.38 -17.77 13.07
C ARG A 174 -23.01 -17.77 13.74
N ARG A 175 -21.95 -17.51 12.98
CA ARG A 175 -20.56 -17.46 13.43
C ARG A 175 -20.11 -16.04 13.82
N LEU A 176 -20.87 -15.03 13.42
CA LEU A 176 -20.63 -13.64 13.82
C LEU A 176 -20.92 -13.45 15.31
N ASN A 177 -19.91 -13.07 16.07
CA ASN A 177 -20.00 -12.71 17.47
C ASN A 177 -19.65 -11.24 17.66
N VAL A 178 -20.27 -10.60 18.65
CA VAL A 178 -20.11 -9.17 18.91
C VAL A 178 -19.76 -8.98 20.38
N PHE A 179 -18.81 -8.09 20.65
CA PHE A 179 -18.29 -7.81 21.98
C PHE A 179 -18.20 -6.30 22.19
N ASN A 180 -18.57 -5.85 23.38
CA ASN A 180 -18.26 -4.52 23.88
C ASN A 180 -16.97 -4.59 24.68
N VAL A 181 -15.97 -3.80 24.30
CA VAL A 181 -14.65 -3.81 24.93
C VAL A 181 -14.31 -2.44 25.47
N THR A 182 -14.05 -2.36 26.77
CA THR A 182 -13.59 -1.16 27.46
C THR A 182 -12.11 -1.33 27.77
N TYR A 183 -11.27 -0.34 27.45
CA TYR A 183 -9.83 -0.36 27.73
C TYR A 183 -9.49 0.47 28.96
N GLU A 184 -8.46 0.05 29.71
CA GLU A 184 -8.05 0.68 30.98
C GLU A 184 -7.67 2.17 30.85
N ASP A 185 -7.15 2.57 29.70
CA ASP A 185 -6.73 3.94 29.38
C ASP A 185 -7.90 4.84 28.91
N CYS A 186 -9.10 4.29 28.74
CA CYS A 186 -10.30 5.01 28.33
C CYS A 186 -11.56 4.57 29.09
N PRO A 187 -11.57 4.64 30.44
CA PRO A 187 -12.69 4.15 31.25
C PRO A 187 -13.98 4.97 31.05
N ASP A 188 -13.85 6.24 30.66
CA ASP A 188 -14.97 7.18 30.53
C ASP A 188 -15.59 7.21 29.10
N GLN A 189 -15.24 6.24 28.25
CA GLN A 189 -15.76 6.15 26.88
C GLN A 189 -16.76 5.00 26.73
N ASP A 190 -17.63 5.13 25.73
CA ASP A 190 -18.46 3.99 25.33
C ASP A 190 -17.54 2.83 24.90
N PRO A 191 -17.87 1.57 25.26
CA PRO A 191 -17.09 0.41 24.84
C PRO A 191 -16.92 0.37 23.31
N TRP A 192 -15.77 -0.06 22.82
CA TRP A 192 -15.59 -0.36 21.39
C TRP A 192 -16.38 -1.61 21.05
N VAL A 193 -17.14 -1.54 19.97
CA VAL A 193 -17.87 -2.70 19.45
C VAL A 193 -16.92 -3.43 18.51
N ILE A 194 -16.49 -4.62 18.94
CA ILE A 194 -15.61 -5.52 18.20
C ILE A 194 -16.44 -6.71 17.75
N CYS A 195 -16.46 -6.93 16.45
CA CYS A 195 -17.09 -8.07 15.82
C CYS A 195 -16.04 -9.09 15.41
N HIS A 196 -16.35 -10.37 15.59
CA HIS A 196 -15.41 -11.45 15.38
C HIS A 196 -16.14 -12.63 14.78
N CYS A 197 -15.69 -13.08 13.60
CA CYS A 197 -16.18 -14.33 13.06
C CYS A 197 -15.45 -15.50 13.70
N SER A 198 -16.17 -16.56 14.09
CA SER A 198 -15.55 -17.70 14.78
C SER A 198 -14.62 -18.56 13.91
N ASP A 199 -14.49 -18.32 12.60
CA ASP A 199 -13.43 -18.88 11.73
C ASP A 199 -12.28 -17.91 11.48
N ALA A 200 -12.35 -16.66 11.93
CA ALA A 200 -11.24 -15.73 11.71
C ALA A 200 -9.95 -16.35 12.25
N GLN A 201 -8.88 -16.27 11.45
CA GLN A 201 -7.56 -16.77 11.84
C GLN A 201 -7.10 -16.14 13.16
N GLN A 202 -7.40 -14.85 13.35
CA GLN A 202 -7.09 -14.14 14.60
C GLN A 202 -8.03 -14.56 15.73
N SER A 203 -7.45 -14.90 16.88
CA SER A 203 -8.23 -15.07 18.11
C SER A 203 -8.88 -13.75 18.54
N LEU A 204 -9.99 -13.81 19.28
CA LEU A 204 -10.62 -12.61 19.85
C LEU A 204 -9.63 -11.83 20.73
N ASP A 205 -8.83 -12.53 21.53
CA ASP A 205 -7.82 -11.93 22.40
C ASP A 205 -6.75 -11.19 21.60
N ASP A 206 -6.33 -11.72 20.46
CA ASP A 206 -5.40 -11.02 19.56
C ASP A 206 -6.02 -9.76 18.99
N VAL A 207 -7.27 -9.82 18.53
CA VAL A 207 -7.98 -8.65 18.01
C VAL A 207 -8.08 -7.56 19.08
N ILE A 208 -8.49 -7.93 20.29
CA ILE A 208 -8.60 -7.00 21.44
C ILE A 208 -7.23 -6.42 21.79
N ARG A 209 -6.20 -7.26 21.89
CA ARG A 209 -4.84 -6.80 22.19
C ARG A 209 -4.32 -5.81 21.14
N ARG A 210 -4.49 -6.11 19.85
CA ARG A 210 -4.03 -5.24 18.75
C ARG A 210 -4.77 -3.92 18.69
N VAL A 211 -6.08 -3.92 18.92
CA VAL A 211 -6.84 -2.66 19.09
C VAL A 211 -6.35 -1.89 20.31
N GLY A 212 -6.00 -2.57 21.42
CA GLY A 212 -5.39 -1.96 22.60
C GLY A 212 -4.02 -1.32 22.36
N GLN A 213 -3.28 -1.76 21.34
CA GLN A 213 -1.98 -1.18 20.94
C GLN A 213 -2.12 0.17 20.23
N LEU A 214 -3.27 0.47 19.64
CA LEU A 214 -3.58 1.79 19.12
C LEU A 214 -3.60 2.81 20.27
N PRO A 215 -2.92 3.96 20.15
CA PRO A 215 -3.05 5.05 21.12
C PRO A 215 -4.50 5.49 21.28
N PRO A 216 -4.91 5.95 22.47
CA PRO A 216 -6.32 6.18 22.80
C PRO A 216 -7.02 7.19 21.87
N GLY A 217 -6.34 8.27 21.49
CA GLY A 217 -6.84 9.27 20.53
C GLY A 217 -7.04 8.68 19.12
N LEU A 218 -6.03 8.01 18.57
CA LEU A 218 -6.15 7.29 17.29
C LEU A 218 -7.30 6.27 17.32
N ARG A 219 -7.35 5.45 18.39
CA ARG A 219 -8.40 4.44 18.60
C ARG A 219 -9.80 5.06 18.72
N SER A 220 -9.91 6.31 19.20
CA SER A 220 -11.18 7.04 19.27
C SER A 220 -11.71 7.51 17.90
N HIS A 221 -10.89 7.55 16.85
CA HIS A 221 -11.38 7.81 15.49
C HIS A 221 -12.09 6.60 14.87
N MET A 222 -11.76 5.38 15.32
CA MET A 222 -12.39 4.13 14.86
C MET A 222 -13.71 3.86 15.59
N ILE A 223 -14.76 3.51 14.85
CA ILE A 223 -16.09 3.22 15.39
C ILE A 223 -16.25 1.72 15.69
N HIS A 224 -16.03 0.90 14.66
CA HIS A 224 -16.17 -0.55 14.70
C HIS A 224 -14.93 -1.22 14.16
N LEU A 225 -14.68 -2.45 14.61
CA LEU A 225 -13.76 -3.36 13.97
C LEU A 225 -14.41 -4.73 13.78
N ILE A 226 -14.19 -5.37 12.64
CA ILE A 226 -14.57 -6.77 12.41
C ILE A 226 -13.40 -7.59 11.86
N ALA A 227 -13.20 -8.78 12.42
CA ALA A 227 -12.19 -9.74 11.96
C ALA A 227 -12.83 -10.90 11.18
N PHE A 228 -12.27 -11.21 10.01
CA PHE A 228 -12.72 -12.25 9.09
C PHE A 228 -11.65 -13.28 8.77
N GLU A 229 -12.12 -14.46 8.36
CA GLU A 229 -11.27 -15.50 7.78
C GLU A 229 -10.82 -15.09 6.37
N HIS A 230 -9.53 -15.25 6.06
CA HIS A 230 -9.01 -15.07 4.71
C HIS A 230 -7.68 -15.79 4.47
N SER A 231 -7.49 -16.28 3.23
CA SER A 231 -6.25 -16.97 2.82
C SER A 231 -5.01 -16.07 2.77
N SER A 232 -5.22 -14.77 2.71
CA SER A 232 -4.20 -13.73 2.64
C SER A 232 -4.35 -12.78 3.82
N VAL A 233 -3.25 -12.14 4.23
CA VAL A 233 -3.27 -11.07 5.23
C VAL A 233 -3.81 -9.80 4.58
N GLY A 234 -4.74 -9.13 5.24
CA GLY A 234 -5.37 -7.93 4.69
C GLY A 234 -6.06 -7.04 5.71
N GLY A 235 -6.38 -5.84 5.26
CA GLY A 235 -7.15 -4.85 6.01
C GLY A 235 -8.04 -4.04 5.07
N ALA A 236 -9.01 -3.32 5.64
CA ALA A 236 -9.77 -2.32 4.92
C ALA A 236 -10.41 -1.31 5.88
N ALA A 237 -10.33 -0.03 5.53
CA ALA A 237 -11.03 1.04 6.22
C ALA A 237 -12.20 1.58 5.38
N VAL A 238 -13.41 1.59 5.94
CA VAL A 238 -14.58 2.21 5.32
C VAL A 238 -14.68 3.67 5.78
N LEU A 239 -13.96 4.54 5.07
CA LEU A 239 -13.68 5.93 5.44
C LEU A 239 -14.88 6.83 5.76
N PRO A 240 -16.04 6.76 5.05
CA PRO A 240 -17.20 7.58 5.42
C PRO A 240 -17.68 7.33 6.85
N TRP A 241 -17.35 6.15 7.40
CA TRP A 241 -17.85 5.68 8.69
C TRP A 241 -16.74 5.31 9.69
N ASN A 242 -15.46 5.39 9.32
CA ASN A 242 -14.32 4.99 10.17
C ASN A 242 -14.49 3.59 10.79
N MET A 243 -14.87 2.63 9.96
CA MET A 243 -15.06 1.24 10.36
C MET A 243 -13.98 0.38 9.71
N VAL A 244 -13.38 -0.50 10.51
CA VAL A 244 -12.20 -1.27 10.10
C VAL A 244 -12.56 -2.74 9.94
N MET A 245 -11.99 -3.36 8.91
CA MET A 245 -12.02 -4.81 8.70
C MET A 245 -10.60 -5.34 8.68
N ILE A 246 -10.43 -6.53 9.24
CA ILE A 246 -9.16 -7.23 9.29
C ILE A 246 -9.34 -8.65 8.76
N PHE A 247 -8.39 -9.10 7.96
CA PHE A 247 -8.45 -10.36 7.23
C PHE A 247 -7.19 -11.21 7.48
N GLY A 248 -7.38 -12.51 7.67
CA GLY A 248 -6.29 -13.45 7.83
C GLY A 248 -5.47 -13.21 9.10
N GLU A 249 -4.19 -13.59 9.08
CA GLU A 249 -3.26 -13.47 10.21
C GLU A 249 -2.66 -12.06 10.34
N ALA A 250 -3.48 -11.02 10.33
CA ALA A 250 -3.03 -9.63 10.29
C ALA A 250 -2.17 -9.20 11.49
N GLN A 251 -1.07 -8.50 11.21
CA GLN A 251 -0.13 -8.09 12.25
C GLN A 251 -0.42 -6.67 12.79
N ASP A 252 0.32 -6.23 13.81
CA ASP A 252 0.11 -4.95 14.50
C ASP A 252 0.11 -3.77 13.51
N SER A 253 1.03 -3.79 12.53
CA SER A 253 1.13 -2.78 11.47
C SER A 253 -0.14 -2.63 10.65
N VAL A 254 -0.88 -3.70 10.37
CA VAL A 254 -2.14 -3.64 9.61
C VAL A 254 -3.20 -2.89 10.40
N TYR A 255 -3.36 -3.18 11.69
CA TYR A 255 -4.31 -2.43 12.55
C TYR A 255 -3.97 -0.95 12.63
N MET A 256 -2.68 -0.62 12.72
CA MET A 256 -2.20 0.76 12.72
C MET A 256 -2.42 1.46 11.38
N HIS A 257 -2.26 0.73 10.27
CA HIS A 257 -2.51 1.21 8.92
C HIS A 257 -4.00 1.58 8.77
N GLU A 258 -4.91 0.65 9.05
CA GLU A 258 -6.36 0.90 8.93
C GLU A 258 -6.87 1.96 9.90
N ALA A 259 -6.30 2.02 11.10
CA ALA A 259 -6.62 3.08 12.04
C ALA A 259 -6.14 4.46 11.55
N SER A 260 -5.02 4.51 10.81
CA SER A 260 -4.51 5.75 10.24
C SER A 260 -5.43 6.31 9.17
N HIS A 261 -6.01 5.46 8.33
CA HIS A 261 -7.07 5.84 7.39
C HIS A 261 -8.24 6.55 8.09
N CYS A 262 -8.60 6.15 9.31
CA CYS A 262 -9.72 6.75 10.07
C CYS A 262 -9.46 8.21 10.53
N ILE A 263 -8.20 8.63 10.67
CA ILE A 263 -7.83 10.00 11.07
C ILE A 263 -7.49 10.90 9.88
N ASP A 264 -7.07 10.34 8.74
CA ASP A 264 -6.55 11.07 7.59
C ASP A 264 -7.48 12.21 7.13
N ARG A 265 -8.78 11.94 6.99
CA ARG A 265 -9.82 12.93 6.62
C ARG A 265 -9.43 13.78 5.40
N GLY A 266 -8.72 13.19 4.44
CA GLY A 266 -8.27 13.87 3.21
C GLY A 266 -6.97 14.66 3.34
N PHE A 267 -6.25 14.56 4.47
CA PHE A 267 -4.97 15.24 4.64
C PHE A 267 -3.91 14.75 3.66
N TYR A 268 -3.95 13.48 3.25
CA TYR A 268 -3.08 12.95 2.18
C TYR A 268 -3.15 13.77 0.88
N ALA A 269 -4.29 14.38 0.59
CA ALA A 269 -4.49 15.19 -0.61
C ALA A 269 -4.08 16.67 -0.43
N SER A 270 -3.76 17.09 0.79
CA SER A 270 -3.42 18.47 1.11
C SER A 270 -2.09 18.91 0.48
N GLU A 271 -1.95 20.20 0.23
CA GLU A 271 -0.68 20.78 -0.25
C GLU A 271 0.47 20.54 0.74
N THR A 272 0.17 20.58 2.05
CA THR A 272 1.13 20.30 3.12
C THR A 272 1.72 18.90 2.98
N PHE A 273 0.87 17.88 2.87
CA PHE A 273 1.32 16.49 2.74
C PHE A 273 2.04 16.26 1.41
N ARG A 274 1.50 16.76 0.30
CA ARG A 274 2.11 16.62 -1.04
C ARG A 274 3.49 17.30 -1.12
N THR A 275 3.66 18.46 -0.48
CA THR A 275 4.95 19.15 -0.39
C THR A 275 5.96 18.39 0.47
N ALA A 276 5.51 17.82 1.59
CA ALA A 276 6.35 16.99 2.44
C ALA A 276 6.81 15.73 1.70
N LYS A 277 5.85 14.99 1.12
CA LYS A 277 6.09 13.87 0.23
C LYS A 277 7.08 14.25 -0.87
N ALA A 278 6.95 15.40 -1.53
CA ALA A 278 7.85 15.81 -2.62
C ALA A 278 9.33 15.96 -2.18
N LYS A 279 9.57 16.29 -0.91
CA LYS A 279 10.90 16.51 -0.34
C LYS A 279 11.57 15.23 0.18
N ASP A 280 10.78 14.20 0.52
CA ASP A 280 11.32 12.92 0.97
C ASP A 280 12.09 12.20 -0.15
N SER A 281 13.15 11.50 0.24
CA SER A 281 14.09 10.82 -0.67
C SER A 281 13.83 9.32 -0.82
N CYS A 282 12.93 8.76 -0.01
CA CYS A 282 12.51 7.36 -0.08
C CYS A 282 10.98 7.24 0.13
N TRP A 283 10.48 6.00 0.06
CA TRP A 283 9.13 5.59 0.44
C TRP A 283 9.22 4.63 1.65
N PRO A 284 8.18 4.53 2.51
CA PRO A 284 8.16 3.51 3.57
C PRO A 284 8.33 2.09 3.02
N THR A 285 7.43 1.66 2.15
CA THR A 285 7.37 0.32 1.54
C THR A 285 7.19 0.44 0.02
N HIS A 286 7.07 -0.71 -0.68
CA HIS A 286 6.61 -0.71 -2.06
C HIS A 286 5.11 -0.40 -2.17
N TYR A 287 4.32 -0.90 -1.21
CA TYR A 287 2.88 -0.71 -1.16
C TYR A 287 2.50 0.77 -1.07
N SER A 288 3.20 1.56 -0.23
CA SER A 288 2.95 3.00 -0.06
C SER A 288 3.08 3.86 -1.32
N LYS A 289 3.53 3.28 -2.45
CA LYS A 289 3.60 3.93 -3.76
C LYS A 289 2.27 3.86 -4.53
N SER A 290 1.34 2.98 -4.12
CA SER A 290 0.09 2.72 -4.83
C SER A 290 -0.82 3.95 -4.86
N ALA A 291 -0.96 4.65 -3.74
CA ALA A 291 -1.70 5.89 -3.62
C ALA A 291 -1.20 6.75 -2.45
N ASP A 292 -1.49 8.05 -2.51
CA ASP A 292 -1.06 9.01 -1.47
C ASP A 292 -1.75 8.76 -0.13
N ILE A 293 -2.95 8.17 -0.15
CA ILE A 293 -3.66 7.74 1.04
C ILE A 293 -2.95 6.56 1.74
N GLU A 294 -2.45 5.59 0.96
CA GLU A 294 -1.63 4.49 1.52
C GLU A 294 -0.29 4.99 2.04
N LEU A 295 0.30 5.99 1.37
CA LEU A 295 1.49 6.66 1.88
C LEU A 295 1.23 7.29 3.25
N PHE A 296 0.09 7.97 3.41
CA PHE A 296 -0.27 8.56 4.70
C PHE A 296 -0.38 7.48 5.77
N ALA A 297 -1.11 6.40 5.50
CA ALA A 297 -1.28 5.31 6.46
C ALA A 297 0.05 4.66 6.85
N GLU A 298 0.92 4.36 5.89
CA GLU A 298 2.24 3.77 6.13
C GLU A 298 3.19 4.69 6.91
N ILE A 299 3.25 6.00 6.60
CA ILE A 299 4.02 6.95 7.41
C ILE A 299 3.41 7.05 8.83
N GLY A 300 2.08 6.92 8.94
CA GLY A 300 1.37 6.84 10.22
C GLY A 300 1.86 5.68 11.08
N VAL A 301 1.96 4.47 10.51
CA VAL A 301 2.53 3.29 11.19
C VAL A 301 3.97 3.57 11.66
N LEU A 302 4.83 4.08 10.78
CA LEU A 302 6.21 4.45 11.16
C LEU A 302 6.25 5.43 12.33
N TYR A 303 5.39 6.45 12.31
CA TYR A 303 5.31 7.45 13.37
C TYR A 303 4.84 6.83 14.69
N LEU A 304 3.84 5.92 14.67
CA LEU A 304 3.39 5.19 15.87
C LEU A 304 4.54 4.40 16.48
N TYR A 305 5.29 3.66 15.66
CA TYR A 305 6.47 2.95 16.13
C TYR A 305 7.53 3.92 16.69
N ASP A 306 7.82 5.04 16.03
CA ASP A 306 8.81 6.03 16.50
C ASP A 306 8.42 6.70 17.83
N LYS A 307 7.12 6.88 18.09
CA LYS A 307 6.59 7.54 19.30
C LYS A 307 6.06 6.60 20.37
N SER A 308 6.33 5.30 20.25
CA SER A 308 5.84 4.27 21.18
C SER A 308 6.71 4.07 22.44
N GLY A 309 7.67 4.97 22.70
CA GLY A 309 8.64 4.85 23.80
C GLY A 309 10.00 4.28 23.40
N LYS A 310 10.09 3.74 22.18
CA LYS A 310 11.34 3.40 21.50
C LYS A 310 11.28 4.03 20.10
N THR A 311 12.36 4.59 19.59
CA THR A 311 12.39 5.23 18.26
C THR A 311 12.63 4.20 17.15
N LEU A 312 12.45 4.59 15.88
CA LEU A 312 12.83 3.74 14.75
C LEU A 312 14.35 3.47 14.73
N ILE A 313 15.17 4.48 15.07
CA ILE A 313 16.64 4.34 15.15
C ILE A 313 17.03 3.31 16.22
N GLN A 314 16.37 3.33 17.39
CA GLN A 314 16.59 2.34 18.43
C GLN A 314 16.15 0.92 18.04
N ARG A 315 15.27 0.80 17.03
CA ARG A 315 14.90 -0.48 16.40
C ARG A 315 15.82 -0.88 15.23
N GLY A 316 16.83 -0.07 14.91
CA GLY A 316 17.78 -0.35 13.84
C GLY A 316 17.36 0.15 12.45
N HIS A 317 16.38 1.07 12.39
CA HIS A 317 15.90 1.64 11.14
C HIS A 317 16.12 3.15 11.12
N ASP A 318 16.79 3.68 10.11
CA ASP A 318 17.00 5.12 9.94
C ASP A 318 15.92 5.73 9.04
N PRO A 319 14.96 6.51 9.60
CA PRO A 319 13.89 7.11 8.83
C PRO A 319 14.26 8.47 8.22
N ALA A 320 15.52 8.90 8.24
CA ALA A 320 15.93 10.24 7.79
C ALA A 320 15.45 10.58 6.36
N CYS A 321 15.31 9.57 5.49
CA CYS A 321 14.80 9.76 4.13
C CYS A 321 13.29 10.10 4.04
N LEU A 322 12.54 9.93 5.14
CA LEU A 322 11.10 10.26 5.30
C LEU A 322 10.86 11.43 6.27
N ALA A 323 11.90 12.18 6.62
CA ALA A 323 11.83 13.17 7.69
C ALA A 323 10.75 14.25 7.46
N ASN A 324 10.45 14.61 6.20
CA ASN A 324 9.43 15.62 5.91
C ASN A 324 8.02 15.04 6.08
N GLY A 325 7.77 13.84 5.57
CA GLY A 325 6.50 13.14 5.73
C GLY A 325 6.19 12.86 7.20
N LEU A 326 7.16 12.37 7.97
CA LEU A 326 7.02 12.16 9.41
C LEU A 326 6.72 13.45 10.15
N LYS A 327 7.37 14.56 9.79
CA LYS A 327 7.07 15.88 10.37
C LYS A 327 5.68 16.39 9.98
N ALA A 328 5.24 16.14 8.76
CA ALA A 328 3.91 16.55 8.31
C ALA A 328 2.81 15.77 9.06
N ILE A 329 3.00 14.46 9.26
CA ILE A 329 2.10 13.66 10.08
C ILE A 329 2.12 14.14 11.53
N ASP A 330 3.30 14.30 12.14
CA ASP A 330 3.44 14.83 13.51
C ASP A 330 2.61 16.11 13.73
N ALA A 331 2.71 17.05 12.80
CA ALA A 331 1.98 18.31 12.87
C ALA A 331 0.46 18.17 12.65
N TYR A 332 0.01 17.16 11.89
CA TYR A 332 -1.39 16.92 11.57
C TYR A 332 -2.11 16.10 12.64
N VAL A 333 -1.58 14.92 12.95
CA VAL A 333 -2.21 13.98 13.90
C VAL A 333 -1.92 14.35 15.35
N GLY A 334 -0.83 15.09 15.60
CA GLY A 334 -0.47 15.60 16.91
C GLY A 334 -0.44 14.52 17.99
N LEU A 335 -1.12 14.78 19.11
CA LEU A 335 -1.16 13.89 20.27
C LEU A 335 -1.93 12.59 20.02
N ASP A 336 -2.76 12.49 18.96
CA ASP A 336 -3.58 11.29 18.74
C ASP A 336 -2.73 10.03 18.52
N TYR A 337 -1.50 10.18 18.02
CA TYR A 337 -0.55 9.08 17.82
C TYR A 337 0.44 8.92 18.97
N GLN A 338 0.49 9.86 19.92
CA GLN A 338 1.49 9.85 21.00
C GLN A 338 0.94 9.22 22.27
N ARG A 339 1.35 7.99 22.58
CA ARG A 339 0.81 7.22 23.73
C ARG A 339 0.85 7.97 25.08
N GLY A 340 1.90 8.77 25.35
CA GLY A 340 2.05 9.52 26.61
C GLY A 340 1.23 10.81 26.72
N GLY A 341 0.67 11.32 25.61
CA GLY A 341 -0.13 12.56 25.58
C GLY A 341 -1.51 12.41 24.97
N SER A 342 -1.79 11.27 24.36
CA SER A 342 -3.06 10.93 23.73
C SER A 342 -4.15 10.70 24.78
N LYS A 343 -5.36 11.19 24.50
CA LYS A 343 -6.53 10.94 25.34
C LYS A 343 -7.67 10.49 24.46
N CYS A 344 -8.48 9.58 24.96
CA CYS A 344 -9.73 9.27 24.30
C CYS A 344 -10.67 10.50 24.30
N PHE A 345 -11.42 10.60 23.21
CA PHE A 345 -12.52 11.56 23.07
C PHE A 345 -13.80 10.83 22.66
N LYS A 346 -14.94 11.52 22.80
CA LYS A 346 -16.25 10.99 22.44
C LYS A 346 -16.29 10.62 20.96
N ARG A 347 -16.36 9.32 20.69
CA ARG A 347 -16.38 8.78 19.32
C ARG A 347 -17.67 9.16 18.60
N LYS A 348 -17.64 9.10 17.27
CA LYS A 348 -18.86 9.08 16.46
C LYS A 348 -19.75 7.89 16.89
N PRO A 349 -21.08 8.01 16.80
CA PRO A 349 -21.97 6.92 17.20
C PRO A 349 -21.69 5.64 16.42
N ASN A 350 -21.81 4.51 17.12
CA ASN A 350 -21.82 3.19 16.49
C ASN A 350 -22.89 3.11 15.40
N SER A 351 -22.67 2.25 14.39
CA SER A 351 -23.70 1.91 13.41
C SER A 351 -25.00 1.50 14.11
N LYS A 352 -26.13 1.70 13.43
CA LYS A 352 -27.45 1.29 13.93
C LYS A 352 -27.46 -0.20 14.26
N VAL A 353 -28.33 -0.59 15.19
CA VAL A 353 -28.57 -2.00 15.51
C VAL A 353 -29.70 -2.51 14.63
N VAL A 354 -29.47 -3.64 13.95
CA VAL A 354 -30.46 -4.35 13.14
C VAL A 354 -30.90 -5.63 13.83
N TYR A 355 -32.14 -6.05 13.57
CA TYR A 355 -32.75 -7.25 14.14
C TYR A 355 -33.20 -8.18 13.01
N PRO A 356 -32.27 -8.95 12.40
CA PRO A 356 -32.59 -9.84 11.31
C PRO A 356 -33.55 -10.94 11.79
N PRO A 357 -34.67 -11.18 11.10
CA PRO A 357 -35.57 -12.28 11.43
C PRO A 357 -34.86 -13.63 11.23
N GLY A 358 -35.36 -14.67 11.90
CA GLY A 358 -34.72 -15.99 11.93
C GLY A 358 -34.43 -16.59 10.55
N PHE A 359 -35.25 -16.29 9.54
CA PHE A 359 -35.01 -16.75 8.16
C PHE A 359 -33.82 -16.04 7.50
N GLN A 360 -33.56 -14.75 7.78
CA GLN A 360 -32.37 -14.04 7.26
C GLN A 360 -31.06 -14.51 7.90
N ILE A 361 -31.14 -15.09 9.10
CA ILE A 361 -29.99 -15.75 9.74
C ILE A 361 -29.72 -17.12 9.09
N GLN A 362 -30.75 -17.75 8.52
CA GLN A 362 -30.64 -19.05 7.84
C GLN A 362 -30.25 -18.93 6.37
N SER A 363 -30.77 -17.91 5.70
CA SER A 363 -30.58 -17.62 4.28
C SER A 363 -30.47 -16.11 4.09
N PRO A 364 -29.30 -15.52 4.38
CA PRO A 364 -29.10 -14.08 4.22
C PRO A 364 -29.22 -13.65 2.76
N GLU A 365 -29.89 -12.52 2.51
CA GLU A 365 -29.81 -11.81 1.22
C GLU A 365 -28.35 -11.41 0.96
N PRO A 366 -27.86 -11.48 -0.30
CA PRO A 366 -26.52 -11.01 -0.65
C PRO A 366 -26.33 -9.52 -0.29
N TYR A 367 -25.13 -9.16 0.17
CA TYR A 367 -24.72 -7.79 0.37
C TYR A 367 -23.50 -7.47 -0.49
N ILE A 368 -23.51 -6.32 -1.18
CA ILE A 368 -22.37 -5.83 -1.94
C ILE A 368 -21.64 -4.82 -1.05
N SER A 369 -20.44 -5.20 -0.61
CA SER A 369 -19.57 -4.32 0.17
C SER A 369 -18.94 -3.27 -0.74
N ASN A 370 -18.81 -2.05 -0.23
CA ASN A 370 -18.07 -0.97 -0.89
C ASN A 370 -16.60 -0.91 -0.41
N ALA A 371 -16.17 -1.86 0.40
CA ALA A 371 -14.83 -1.85 0.95
C ALA A 371 -13.80 -2.38 -0.04
N VAL A 372 -12.66 -1.70 -0.10
CA VAL A 372 -11.48 -2.13 -0.84
C VAL A 372 -10.62 -2.93 0.11
N ILE A 373 -10.41 -4.21 -0.16
CA ILE A 373 -9.55 -5.08 0.64
C ILE A 373 -8.11 -4.90 0.18
N GLU A 374 -7.27 -4.45 1.10
CA GLU A 374 -5.84 -4.30 0.92
C GLU A 374 -5.14 -5.62 1.26
N ASN A 375 -4.19 -6.07 0.43
CA ASN A 375 -3.48 -7.34 0.61
C ASN A 375 -2.01 -7.09 1.00
N PHE A 376 -1.65 -7.50 2.21
CA PHE A 376 -0.32 -7.32 2.79
C PHE A 376 0.54 -8.59 2.76
N SER A 377 0.11 -9.64 2.05
CA SER A 377 0.80 -10.95 2.09
C SER A 377 2.16 -10.95 1.37
N ASN A 378 2.35 -10.07 0.38
CA ASN A 378 3.57 -9.98 -0.43
C ASN A 378 4.05 -8.53 -0.55
N PRO A 379 4.66 -7.97 0.51
CA PRO A 379 5.00 -6.55 0.56
C PRO A 379 6.10 -6.12 -0.45
N GLY A 380 6.83 -7.08 -1.04
CA GLY A 380 7.86 -6.84 -2.06
C GLY A 380 7.36 -6.88 -3.50
N ASP A 381 6.12 -7.29 -3.76
CA ASP A 381 5.64 -7.50 -5.13
C ASP A 381 4.77 -6.34 -5.63
N VAL A 382 5.25 -5.73 -6.71
CA VAL A 382 4.60 -4.63 -7.43
C VAL A 382 3.33 -5.13 -8.17
N SER A 383 3.15 -6.45 -8.29
CA SER A 383 1.97 -7.08 -8.89
C SER A 383 0.69 -6.90 -8.06
N SER A 384 0.79 -6.56 -6.77
CA SER A 384 -0.35 -6.14 -5.93
C SER A 384 -1.04 -4.85 -6.44
N LEU A 385 -0.43 -4.14 -7.39
CA LEU A 385 -1.02 -2.98 -8.08
C LEU A 385 -2.14 -3.32 -9.08
N SER A 386 -2.29 -4.59 -9.52
CA SER A 386 -3.28 -4.92 -10.56
C SER A 386 -4.71 -5.13 -10.06
N SER A 387 -4.94 -5.17 -8.75
CA SER A 387 -6.28 -5.27 -8.16
C SER A 387 -6.85 -3.94 -7.64
N LEU A 388 -6.04 -2.88 -7.61
CA LEU A 388 -6.51 -1.53 -7.30
C LEU A 388 -7.01 -0.86 -8.58
N SER A 389 -8.16 -1.33 -9.08
CA SER A 389 -8.98 -0.49 -9.96
C SER A 389 -9.29 0.79 -9.19
N SER A 390 -8.80 1.91 -9.72
CA SER A 390 -8.94 3.26 -9.17
C SER A 390 -10.35 3.54 -8.63
N PRO A 391 -10.53 4.37 -7.58
CA PRO A 391 -11.74 5.15 -7.53
C PRO A 391 -11.74 6.02 -8.81
N ALA A 392 -12.76 5.87 -9.65
CA ALA A 392 -12.94 6.64 -10.88
C ALA A 392 -12.57 8.13 -10.71
N SER A 393 -12.01 8.88 -11.66
CA SER A 393 -11.31 8.69 -12.94
C SER A 393 -10.75 10.10 -13.30
N PRO A 394 -9.53 10.25 -13.86
CA PRO A 394 -9.03 11.55 -14.32
C PRO A 394 -9.50 11.98 -15.72
N TRP A 395 -10.51 11.33 -16.33
CA TRP A 395 -11.07 11.74 -17.62
C TRP A 395 -12.60 11.55 -17.69
N GLY A 396 -13.31 12.68 -17.85
CA GLY A 396 -14.57 12.90 -18.59
C GLY A 396 -15.80 12.00 -18.35
N ASP A 397 -16.93 12.65 -18.03
CA ASP A 397 -18.28 12.12 -18.30
C ASP A 397 -18.36 11.56 -19.73
N TYR A 398 -18.91 10.36 -19.93
CA TYR A 398 -19.81 9.95 -21.04
C TYR A 398 -20.32 8.50 -20.81
N PRO A 399 -21.43 8.10 -21.45
CA PRO A 399 -22.65 7.67 -20.77
C PRO A 399 -22.60 6.22 -20.28
N ARG A 400 -23.28 5.99 -19.14
CA ARG A 400 -23.59 4.66 -18.63
C ARG A 400 -24.55 3.96 -19.60
N GLU A 401 -24.08 2.95 -20.31
CA GLU A 401 -24.95 1.83 -20.67
C GLU A 401 -24.88 0.82 -19.53
N ILE A 402 -25.97 0.76 -18.76
CA ILE A 402 -26.20 -0.29 -17.77
C ILE A 402 -26.57 -1.54 -18.58
N HIS A 403 -25.69 -2.54 -18.58
CA HIS A 403 -26.08 -3.91 -18.90
C HIS A 403 -26.07 -4.71 -17.60
N GLY A 404 -27.26 -5.15 -17.20
CA GLY A 404 -27.49 -5.84 -15.94
C GLY A 404 -26.92 -7.25 -15.91
N GLN A 405 -26.66 -7.72 -14.70
CA GLN A 405 -27.28 -8.89 -14.08
C GLN A 405 -27.05 -8.85 -12.57
#